data_AF-A0A9D1Y9J9-F1
#
_entry.id   AF-A0A9D1Y9J9-F1
#
_cell.length_a   1.000
_cell.length_b   1.000
_cell.length_c   1.000
_cell.angle_alpha   90.00
_cell.angle_beta   90.00
_cell.angle_gamma   90.00
#
_symmetry.space_group_name_H-M   'P 1'
#
loop_
_entity.id
_entity.type
_entity.pdbx_description
1 polymer ?
#
loop_
_entity_poly.entity_id
_entity_poly.type
_entity_poly.pdbx_seq_one_letter_code
_entity_poly.pdbx_strand_id
1 'polypeptide(L)'
;MNTQNLENFLYNSVTDRLCKGIPPGHFLPLGRVKGAKKLLRRARKIVGVHRDWQKDGSGFLFQGNTRLPFCAVWGPVFAVQLDGNLVTRLRTILVQYDVDAQVEAFAVEVAKGSTQLARWLCLDQQETSALTTMAKVGSELFSNLEYLLEIMPADMVPTKAQAGYFPTLYSGQQILDVLAALGQTGRELVLTGILNQLSPFLPSEYRPCLLVNLVDCIRELPAVRGILGAINFSTFPSSEGTAPPIASLSGDSYPPGNNAHLMLYQVGRRNPLLTALERAELSRGRSGTSACPFSSVPILLTDSHCLRGYVWSIESREPLPGLDGAQMDCLRAAASHILRKPRPLAKQIWSTVDEASRRPDAYRTTEVERWRWALVSVILSALFPSPHFLEQAMFLFASDAERAARQAELHRAQLQKALRLLDDPATYRDGGIVPFPQSRDEADEQLDSAFAFSYQPSSSRTNRTGPFLCFTDESFLRLLRQNNIPGTLMEETINILRDSGRLKERTETIQFKIGKSCRYIKLDVGQVPRLLTSSQFS
;
A
#
# COMPACT_ATOMS: atom_id res chain seq x y z
N MET A 1 -7.55 -48.92 9.73
CA MET A 1 -6.79 -47.65 9.68
C MET A 1 -5.56 -47.84 10.55
N ASN A 2 -4.36 -47.57 10.02
CA ASN A 2 -3.14 -47.48 10.85
C ASN A 2 -3.10 -46.09 11.53
N THR A 3 -2.32 -45.95 12.60
CA THR A 3 -2.20 -44.72 13.41
C THR A 3 -1.95 -43.47 12.56
N GLN A 4 -1.06 -43.57 11.57
CA GLN A 4 -0.71 -42.44 10.69
C GLN A 4 -1.86 -41.96 9.78
N ASN A 5 -2.71 -42.87 9.30
CA ASN A 5 -3.89 -42.48 8.51
C ASN A 5 -4.93 -41.76 9.39
N LEU A 6 -5.01 -42.12 10.67
CA LEU A 6 -5.89 -41.46 11.63
C LEU A 6 -5.36 -40.08 12.02
N GLU A 7 -4.05 -39.93 12.23
CA GLU A 7 -3.40 -38.63 12.44
C GLU A 7 -3.64 -37.70 11.25
N ASN A 8 -3.53 -38.18 10.01
CA ASN A 8 -3.86 -37.41 8.80
C ASN A 8 -5.34 -37.00 8.74
N PHE A 9 -6.26 -37.88 9.14
CA PHE A 9 -7.69 -37.54 9.21
C PHE A 9 -7.95 -36.44 10.26
N LEU A 10 -7.34 -36.54 11.44
CA LEU A 10 -7.46 -35.55 12.49
C LEU A 10 -6.86 -34.21 12.06
N TYR A 11 -5.67 -34.21 11.43
CA TYR A 11 -5.04 -33.04 10.84
C TYR A 11 -5.98 -32.32 9.86
N ASN A 12 -6.53 -33.04 8.89
CA ASN A 12 -7.46 -32.47 7.90
C ASN A 12 -8.74 -31.94 8.55
N SER A 13 -9.27 -32.65 9.56
CA SER A 13 -10.51 -32.26 10.25
C SER A 13 -10.33 -31.00 11.11
N VAL A 14 -9.20 -30.89 11.82
CA VAL A 14 -8.86 -29.69 12.61
C VAL A 14 -8.65 -28.49 11.67
N THR A 15 -7.95 -28.71 10.55
CA THR A 15 -7.69 -27.67 9.54
C THR A 15 -8.99 -27.13 8.94
N ASP A 16 -9.89 -28.00 8.46
CA ASP A 16 -11.19 -27.60 7.89
C ASP A 16 -12.04 -26.78 8.87
N ARG A 17 -12.08 -27.19 10.15
CA ARG A 17 -12.85 -26.49 11.19
C ARG A 17 -12.30 -25.10 11.50
N LEU A 18 -10.98 -24.96 11.57
CA LEU A 18 -10.34 -23.68 11.85
C LEU A 18 -10.40 -22.74 10.64
N CYS A 19 -10.27 -23.26 9.41
CA CYS A 19 -10.47 -22.49 8.17
C CYS A 19 -11.90 -21.95 8.01
N LYS A 20 -12.90 -22.60 8.63
CA LYS A 20 -14.29 -22.12 8.70
C LYS A 20 -14.51 -20.98 9.71
N GLY A 21 -13.46 -20.47 10.33
CA GLY A 21 -13.50 -19.28 11.19
C GLY A 21 -13.93 -19.55 12.63
N ILE A 22 -13.84 -20.79 13.11
CA ILE A 22 -14.03 -21.08 14.53
C ILE A 22 -12.77 -20.62 15.29
N PRO A 23 -12.86 -19.75 16.30
CA PRO A 23 -11.69 -19.17 16.92
C PRO A 23 -10.78 -20.23 17.57
N PRO A 24 -9.44 -20.12 17.43
CA PRO A 24 -8.50 -20.98 18.14
C PRO A 24 -8.60 -20.68 19.64
N GLY A 25 -9.00 -21.67 20.44
CA GLY A 25 -9.27 -21.50 21.89
C GLY A 25 -10.62 -22.04 22.34
N HIS A 26 -11.48 -22.43 21.41
CA HIS A 26 -12.73 -23.12 21.71
C HIS A 26 -12.62 -24.65 21.55
N PHE A 27 -13.51 -25.35 22.25
CA PHE A 27 -13.79 -26.76 22.04
C PHE A 27 -14.28 -26.98 20.60
N LEU A 28 -13.62 -27.87 19.84
CA LEU A 28 -13.92 -28.15 18.44
C LEU A 28 -14.40 -29.61 18.27
N PRO A 29 -15.69 -29.85 18.04
CA PRO A 29 -16.16 -31.17 17.63
C PRO A 29 -15.72 -31.47 16.19
N LEU A 30 -14.83 -32.46 16.04
CA LEU A 30 -14.32 -32.89 14.74
C LEU A 30 -15.25 -33.91 14.06
N GLY A 31 -16.11 -34.55 14.84
CA GLY A 31 -17.14 -35.47 14.36
C GLY A 31 -16.75 -36.94 14.47
N ARG A 32 -17.51 -37.81 13.79
CA ARG A 32 -17.37 -39.27 13.90
C ARG A 32 -16.19 -39.80 13.08
N VAL A 33 -15.38 -40.66 13.70
CA VAL A 33 -14.19 -41.25 13.09
C VAL A 33 -14.45 -42.68 12.63
N LYS A 34 -14.62 -42.85 11.32
CA LYS A 34 -14.72 -44.19 10.71
C LYS A 34 -13.35 -44.87 10.73
N GLY A 35 -13.26 -46.05 11.37
CA GLY A 35 -12.04 -46.87 11.35
C GLY A 35 -11.12 -46.79 12.58
N ALA A 36 -11.46 -46.00 13.60
CA ALA A 36 -10.70 -45.90 14.86
C ALA A 36 -10.93 -47.07 15.85
N LYS A 37 -11.87 -47.98 15.54
CA LYS A 37 -12.26 -49.10 16.43
C LYS A 37 -11.08 -49.99 16.83
N LYS A 38 -10.10 -50.24 15.94
CA LYS A 38 -8.93 -51.08 16.24
C LYS A 38 -7.98 -50.42 17.26
N LEU A 39 -7.81 -49.10 17.17
CA LEU A 39 -6.97 -48.34 18.09
C LEU A 39 -7.61 -48.24 19.47
N LEU A 40 -8.91 -47.96 19.55
CA LEU A 40 -9.60 -47.88 20.83
C LEU A 40 -9.82 -49.24 21.49
N ARG A 41 -9.85 -50.35 20.73
CA ARG A 41 -9.73 -51.70 21.30
C ARG A 41 -8.39 -51.89 22.01
N ARG A 42 -7.29 -51.32 21.49
CA ARG A 42 -5.99 -51.34 22.18
C ARG A 42 -6.01 -50.44 23.40
N ALA A 43 -6.57 -49.24 23.29
CA ALA A 43 -6.77 -48.34 24.43
C ALA A 43 -7.52 -48.99 25.58
N ARG A 44 -8.66 -49.61 25.29
CA ARG A 44 -9.47 -50.31 26.29
C ARG A 44 -8.69 -51.44 26.99
N LYS A 45 -7.78 -52.12 26.28
CA LYS A 45 -6.88 -53.11 26.88
C LYS A 45 -5.85 -52.47 27.80
N ILE A 46 -5.22 -51.38 27.38
CA ILE A 46 -4.22 -50.67 28.20
C ILE A 46 -4.87 -50.10 29.46
N VAL A 47 -5.99 -49.38 29.31
CA VAL A 47 -6.74 -48.81 30.44
C VAL A 47 -7.23 -49.93 31.38
N GLY A 48 -7.75 -51.03 30.84
CA GLY A 48 -8.26 -52.14 31.66
C GLY A 48 -7.20 -52.94 32.43
N VAL A 49 -5.91 -52.78 32.11
CA VAL A 49 -4.79 -53.42 32.85
C VAL A 49 -4.15 -52.43 33.83
N HIS A 50 -4.52 -51.15 33.77
CA HIS A 50 -3.97 -50.13 34.65
C HIS A 50 -4.54 -50.24 36.07
N ARG A 51 -3.68 -50.14 37.09
CA ARG A 51 -4.02 -50.37 38.51
C ARG A 51 -5.20 -49.55 39.04
N ASP A 52 -5.40 -48.35 38.51
CA ASP A 52 -6.44 -47.42 38.96
C ASP A 52 -7.81 -47.65 38.30
N TRP A 53 -7.89 -48.60 37.36
CA TRP A 53 -9.06 -48.83 36.52
C TRP A 53 -9.53 -50.28 36.60
N GLN A 54 -10.83 -50.47 36.76
CA GLN A 54 -11.49 -51.76 36.67
C GLN A 54 -12.48 -51.72 35.52
N LYS A 55 -12.55 -52.80 34.75
CA LYS A 55 -13.50 -52.90 33.64
C LYS A 55 -14.89 -53.16 34.21
N ASP A 56 -15.84 -52.30 33.87
CA ASP A 56 -17.24 -52.39 34.34
C ASP A 56 -18.19 -52.41 33.13
N GLY A 57 -18.59 -53.62 32.72
CA GLY A 57 -19.36 -53.82 31.50
C GLY A 57 -18.66 -53.29 30.26
N SER A 58 -19.30 -52.32 29.59
CA SER A 58 -18.77 -51.57 28.46
C SER A 58 -17.86 -50.39 28.86
N GLY A 59 -17.91 -49.92 30.11
CA GLY A 59 -17.18 -48.75 30.59
C GLY A 59 -16.04 -49.10 31.55
N PHE A 60 -15.67 -48.14 32.38
CA PHE A 60 -14.60 -48.30 33.39
C PHE A 60 -14.96 -47.68 34.73
N LEU A 61 -14.58 -48.34 35.82
CA LEU A 61 -14.61 -47.83 37.19
C LEU A 61 -13.22 -47.32 37.57
N PHE A 62 -13.13 -46.05 37.92
CA PHE A 62 -11.94 -45.43 38.49
C PHE A 62 -11.93 -45.63 40.00
N GLN A 63 -10.86 -46.24 40.51
CA GLN A 63 -10.64 -46.51 41.95
C GLN A 63 -11.85 -47.16 42.65
N GLY A 64 -12.64 -47.95 41.91
CA GLY A 64 -13.82 -48.67 42.42
C GLY A 64 -15.09 -47.85 42.62
N ASN A 65 -15.05 -46.51 42.52
CA ASN A 65 -16.15 -45.66 42.98
C ASN A 65 -16.73 -44.72 41.90
N THR A 66 -15.96 -44.36 40.87
CA THR A 66 -16.40 -43.41 39.84
C THR A 66 -16.51 -44.11 38.50
N ARG A 67 -17.71 -44.16 37.92
CA ARG A 67 -17.98 -44.86 36.66
C ARG A 67 -17.90 -43.91 35.47
N LEU A 68 -17.09 -44.25 34.46
CA LEU A 68 -17.09 -43.57 33.17
C LEU A 68 -17.71 -44.48 32.09
N PRO A 69 -18.83 -44.07 31.45
CA PRO A 69 -19.55 -44.86 30.44
C PRO A 69 -18.92 -44.75 29.03
N PHE A 70 -17.60 -44.56 28.96
CA PHE A 70 -16.85 -44.43 27.73
C PHE A 70 -15.37 -44.71 27.94
N CYS A 71 -14.63 -44.85 26.83
CA CYS A 71 -13.18 -44.86 26.81
C CYS A 71 -12.66 -43.61 26.10
N ALA A 72 -11.79 -42.82 26.75
CA ALA A 72 -11.21 -41.61 26.20
C ALA A 72 -9.68 -41.71 26.09
N VAL A 73 -9.11 -41.21 24.99
CA VAL A 73 -7.67 -41.25 24.71
C VAL A 73 -7.20 -39.96 24.06
N TRP A 74 -6.13 -39.39 24.59
CA TRP A 74 -5.46 -38.25 23.97
C TRP A 74 -4.78 -38.63 22.65
N GLY A 75 -5.06 -37.85 21.62
CA GLY A 75 -4.40 -37.88 20.32
C GLY A 75 -3.27 -36.84 20.18
N PRO A 76 -2.82 -36.58 18.94
CA PRO A 76 -1.74 -35.64 18.65
C PRO A 76 -2.06 -34.20 19.07
N VAL A 77 -0.99 -33.42 19.23
CA VAL A 77 -1.00 -31.98 19.51
C VAL A 77 -0.76 -31.22 18.21
N PHE A 78 -1.54 -30.17 18.00
CA PHE A 78 -1.46 -29.25 16.88
C PHE A 78 -1.09 -27.85 17.37
N ALA A 79 0.07 -27.36 16.95
CA ALA A 79 0.49 -25.98 17.12
C ALA A 79 -0.22 -25.13 16.06
N VAL A 80 -1.24 -24.39 16.46
CA VAL A 80 -1.99 -23.52 15.56
C VAL A 80 -1.28 -22.19 15.46
N GLN A 81 -0.69 -21.93 14.30
CA GLN A 81 -0.11 -20.65 13.96
C GLN A 81 -1.05 -19.84 13.09
N LEU A 82 -1.29 -18.60 13.50
CA LEU A 82 -1.89 -17.56 12.67
C LEU A 82 -0.81 -16.50 12.50
N ASP A 83 -0.52 -16.15 11.25
CA ASP A 83 0.49 -15.13 10.92
C ASP A 83 1.90 -15.42 11.47
N GLY A 84 2.30 -16.71 11.54
CA GLY A 84 3.60 -17.13 12.06
C GLY A 84 3.72 -17.03 13.59
N ASN A 85 2.69 -16.52 14.26
CA ASN A 85 2.59 -16.51 15.72
C ASN A 85 1.78 -17.72 16.16
N LEU A 86 2.29 -18.40 17.19
CA LEU A 86 1.54 -19.46 17.85
C LEU A 86 0.35 -18.84 18.58
N VAL A 87 -0.87 -19.10 18.09
CA VAL A 87 -2.10 -18.59 18.71
C VAL A 87 -2.57 -19.53 19.81
N THR A 88 -2.53 -20.85 19.55
CA THR A 88 -2.93 -21.84 20.55
C THR A 88 -2.31 -23.20 20.23
N ARG A 89 -2.33 -24.08 21.23
CA ARG A 89 -2.04 -25.50 21.06
C ARG A 89 -3.30 -26.29 21.31
N LEU A 90 -3.73 -27.04 20.30
CA LEU A 90 -4.89 -27.91 20.39
C LEU A 90 -4.43 -29.35 20.55
N ARG A 91 -5.00 -30.08 21.50
CA ARG A 91 -4.85 -31.52 21.59
C ARG A 91 -6.12 -32.19 21.13
N THR A 92 -5.98 -33.24 20.33
CA THR A 92 -7.14 -34.05 19.96
C THR A 92 -7.44 -35.09 21.02
N ILE A 93 -8.70 -35.50 21.12
CA ILE A 93 -9.13 -36.60 21.98
C ILE A 93 -10.17 -37.43 21.26
N LEU A 94 -10.05 -38.75 21.39
CA LEU A 94 -11.02 -39.71 20.88
C LEU A 94 -11.83 -40.26 22.04
N VAL A 95 -13.14 -40.20 21.91
CA VAL A 95 -14.10 -40.74 22.89
C VAL A 95 -14.91 -41.84 22.23
N GLN A 96 -14.95 -43.01 22.87
CA GLN A 96 -15.77 -44.13 22.46
C GLN A 96 -16.85 -44.41 23.51
N TYR A 97 -18.07 -44.03 23.18
CA TYR A 97 -19.24 -44.27 24.03
C TYR A 97 -19.68 -45.73 24.04
N ASP A 98 -20.30 -46.11 25.14
CA ASP A 98 -20.77 -47.46 25.40
C ASP A 98 -21.99 -47.87 24.58
N VAL A 99 -22.90 -46.92 24.29
CA VAL A 99 -24.22 -47.22 23.70
C VAL A 99 -24.11 -47.64 22.23
N ASP A 100 -23.23 -47.01 21.43
CA ASP A 100 -23.23 -47.18 19.96
C ASP A 100 -21.90 -47.69 19.38
N ALA A 101 -20.87 -47.90 20.21
CA ALA A 101 -19.48 -48.18 19.79
C ALA A 101 -18.95 -47.18 18.73
N GLN A 102 -19.55 -46.00 18.65
CA GLN A 102 -19.12 -44.89 17.80
C GLN A 102 -17.92 -44.21 18.43
N VAL A 103 -17.07 -43.68 17.58
CA VAL A 103 -15.89 -42.92 17.99
C VAL A 103 -16.07 -41.49 17.54
N GLU A 104 -16.03 -40.58 18.49
CA GLU A 104 -16.06 -39.14 18.22
C GLU A 104 -14.69 -38.54 18.53
N ALA A 105 -14.29 -37.59 17.68
CA ALA A 105 -13.08 -36.83 17.85
C ALA A 105 -13.40 -35.39 18.23
N PHE A 106 -12.61 -34.86 19.15
CA PHE A 106 -12.66 -33.46 19.57
C PHE A 106 -11.25 -32.89 19.52
N ALA A 107 -11.13 -31.58 19.29
CA ALA A 107 -9.92 -30.82 19.54
C ALA A 107 -10.19 -29.80 20.66
N VAL A 108 -9.30 -29.75 21.63
CA VAL A 108 -9.42 -28.93 22.84
C VAL A 108 -8.11 -28.23 23.14
N GLU A 109 -8.15 -27.10 23.84
CA GLU A 109 -6.94 -26.37 24.19
C GLU A 109 -6.09 -27.17 25.18
N VAL A 110 -4.77 -27.26 24.99
CA VAL A 110 -3.88 -28.04 25.87
C VAL A 110 -3.99 -27.59 27.34
N ALA A 111 -4.11 -26.29 27.60
CA ALA A 111 -4.17 -25.75 28.96
C ALA A 111 -5.49 -26.01 29.69
N LYS A 112 -6.61 -26.10 28.96
CA LYS A 112 -7.98 -26.17 29.53
C LYS A 112 -8.77 -27.41 29.11
N GLY A 113 -8.16 -28.30 28.34
CA GLY A 113 -8.87 -29.27 27.53
C GLY A 113 -9.70 -30.28 28.32
N SER A 114 -9.19 -30.79 29.43
CA SER A 114 -9.96 -31.68 30.31
C SER A 114 -11.22 -31.02 30.86
N THR A 115 -11.13 -29.75 31.26
CA THR A 115 -12.29 -29.02 31.80
C THR A 115 -13.31 -28.65 30.72
N GLN A 116 -12.84 -28.33 29.51
CA GLN A 116 -13.71 -28.05 28.36
C GLN A 116 -14.49 -29.31 27.95
N LEU A 117 -13.80 -30.45 27.86
CA LEU A 117 -14.41 -31.73 27.50
C LEU A 117 -15.36 -32.22 28.60
N ALA A 118 -14.98 -32.13 29.87
CA ALA A 118 -15.83 -32.52 30.99
C ALA A 118 -17.15 -31.74 31.03
N ARG A 119 -17.10 -30.41 30.79
CA ARG A 119 -18.32 -29.59 30.67
C ARG A 119 -19.21 -30.04 29.52
N TRP A 120 -18.63 -30.41 28.38
CA TRP A 120 -19.40 -30.88 27.22
C TRP A 120 -20.03 -32.25 27.46
N LEU A 121 -19.32 -33.14 28.17
CA LEU A 121 -19.80 -34.46 28.58
C LEU A 121 -20.69 -34.43 29.83
N CYS A 122 -20.95 -33.25 30.40
CA CYS A 122 -21.71 -33.05 31.64
C CYS A 122 -21.16 -33.86 32.84
N LEU A 123 -19.83 -33.95 32.97
CA LEU A 123 -19.17 -34.68 34.06
C LEU A 123 -19.05 -33.86 35.34
N ASP A 124 -19.13 -34.53 36.48
CA ASP A 124 -18.82 -33.94 37.78
C ASP A 124 -17.30 -33.83 38.03
N GLN A 125 -16.91 -33.32 39.21
CA GLN A 125 -15.50 -33.10 39.54
C GLN A 125 -14.70 -34.41 39.67
N GLN A 126 -15.29 -35.47 40.20
CA GLN A 126 -14.63 -36.77 40.36
C GLN A 126 -14.49 -37.46 39.00
N GLU A 127 -15.53 -37.42 38.18
CA GLU A 127 -15.55 -37.91 36.80
C GLU A 127 -14.57 -37.14 35.91
N THR A 128 -14.41 -35.83 36.11
CA THR A 128 -13.40 -35.01 35.39
C THR A 128 -11.98 -35.45 35.73
N SER A 129 -11.70 -35.75 37.00
CA SER A 129 -10.41 -36.27 37.45
C SER A 129 -10.14 -37.66 36.86
N ALA A 130 -11.16 -38.52 36.88
CA ALA A 130 -11.12 -39.84 36.26
C ALA A 130 -10.86 -39.75 34.75
N LEU A 131 -11.57 -38.88 34.01
CA LEU A 131 -11.37 -38.65 32.57
C LEU A 131 -9.93 -38.23 32.26
N THR A 132 -9.39 -37.28 33.04
CA THR A 132 -8.02 -36.78 32.86
C THR A 132 -7.00 -37.90 33.04
N THR A 133 -7.21 -38.75 34.03
CA THR A 133 -6.34 -39.90 34.31
C THR A 133 -6.46 -40.96 33.21
N MET A 134 -7.67 -41.30 32.76
CA MET A 134 -7.92 -42.27 31.68
C MET A 134 -7.23 -41.86 30.40
N ALA A 135 -7.43 -40.61 29.98
CA ALA A 135 -6.89 -40.11 28.73
C ALA A 135 -5.35 -40.07 28.75
N LYS A 136 -4.75 -39.88 29.93
CA LYS A 136 -3.29 -39.94 30.14
C LYS A 136 -2.75 -41.37 29.99
N VAL A 137 -3.42 -42.37 30.55
CA VAL A 137 -3.06 -43.79 30.40
C VAL A 137 -3.06 -44.22 28.93
N GLY A 138 -4.00 -43.72 28.13
CA GLY A 138 -4.08 -44.03 26.69
C GLY A 138 -3.09 -43.27 25.81
N SER A 139 -2.35 -42.29 26.34
CA SER A 139 -1.57 -41.35 25.52
C SER A 139 -0.39 -41.98 24.77
N GLU A 140 0.06 -43.17 25.17
CA GLU A 140 1.12 -43.96 24.52
C GLU A 140 0.72 -44.49 23.12
N LEU A 141 -0.55 -44.36 22.74
CA LEU A 141 -1.07 -44.89 21.47
C LEU A 141 -0.82 -44.00 20.26
N PHE A 142 -0.44 -42.75 20.47
CA PHE A 142 -0.18 -41.77 19.42
C PHE A 142 1.29 -41.33 19.45
N SER A 143 1.77 -40.81 18.33
CA SER A 143 3.09 -40.20 18.31
C SER A 143 3.10 -38.96 19.22
N ASN A 144 4.20 -38.75 19.96
CA ASN A 144 4.41 -37.53 20.75
C ASN A 144 4.79 -36.32 19.86
N LEU A 145 4.48 -36.38 18.56
CA LEU A 145 4.81 -35.35 17.60
C LEU A 145 3.80 -34.20 17.71
N GLU A 146 4.33 -32.98 17.71
CA GLU A 146 3.55 -31.76 17.58
C GLU A 146 3.50 -31.38 16.10
N TYR A 147 2.29 -31.27 15.54
CA TYR A 147 2.06 -30.89 14.16
C TYR A 147 1.85 -29.39 14.05
N LEU A 148 2.57 -28.74 13.15
CA LEU A 148 2.36 -27.33 12.85
C LEU A 148 1.16 -27.17 11.90
N LEU A 149 0.17 -26.38 12.32
CA LEU A 149 -0.96 -25.94 11.50
C LEU A 149 -0.81 -24.45 11.23
N GLU A 150 -0.38 -24.10 10.03
CA GLU A 150 -0.47 -22.73 9.54
C GLU A 150 -1.86 -22.47 8.99
N ILE A 151 -2.63 -21.65 9.71
CA ILE A 151 -4.01 -21.35 9.36
C ILE A 151 -4.03 -19.99 8.68
N MET A 152 -4.53 -20.00 7.45
CA MET A 152 -4.78 -18.80 6.69
C MET A 152 -6.29 -18.54 6.68
N PRO A 153 -6.75 -17.39 7.19
CA PRO A 153 -8.13 -16.95 7.03
C PRO A 153 -8.60 -17.08 5.58
N ALA A 154 -9.84 -17.53 5.38
CA ALA A 154 -10.39 -17.83 4.04
C ALA A 154 -10.39 -16.62 3.10
N ASP A 155 -10.45 -15.39 3.65
CA ASP A 155 -10.36 -14.13 2.92
C ASP A 155 -8.93 -13.82 2.42
N MET A 156 -7.89 -14.42 2.98
CA MET A 156 -6.49 -14.25 2.56
C MET A 156 -6.04 -15.25 1.49
N VAL A 157 -6.75 -16.38 1.34
CA VAL A 157 -6.40 -17.47 0.41
C VAL A 157 -6.32 -17.01 -1.05
N PRO A 158 -7.31 -16.28 -1.59
CA PRO A 158 -7.28 -15.91 -2.99
C PRO A 158 -6.12 -14.94 -3.29
N THR A 159 -5.90 -13.94 -2.43
CA THR A 159 -4.81 -12.96 -2.61
C THR A 159 -3.45 -13.63 -2.67
N LYS A 160 -3.18 -14.64 -1.82
CA LYS A 160 -1.94 -15.42 -1.88
C LYS A 160 -1.83 -16.27 -3.15
N ALA A 161 -2.93 -16.90 -3.59
CA ALA A 161 -2.92 -17.68 -4.83
C ALA A 161 -2.62 -16.80 -6.05
N GLN A 162 -3.15 -15.57 -6.07
CA GLN A 162 -2.98 -14.60 -7.15
C GLN A 162 -1.55 -14.05 -7.24
N ALA A 163 -0.89 -13.84 -6.10
CA ALA A 163 0.49 -13.37 -6.04
C ALA A 163 1.49 -14.29 -6.77
N GLY A 164 1.14 -15.55 -7.00
CA GLY A 164 1.95 -16.53 -7.73
C GLY A 164 1.66 -16.62 -9.24
N TYR A 165 0.59 -16.00 -9.75
CA TYR A 165 0.08 -16.28 -11.10
C TYR A 165 0.75 -15.44 -12.20
N PHE A 166 1.19 -14.23 -11.89
CA PHE A 166 1.82 -13.33 -12.86
C PHE A 166 3.34 -13.29 -12.65
N PRO A 167 4.14 -13.68 -13.66
CA PRO A 167 5.59 -13.57 -13.56
C PRO A 167 6.02 -12.10 -13.55
N THR A 168 7.13 -11.79 -12.87
CA THR A 168 7.74 -10.45 -12.85
C THR A 168 8.34 -10.15 -14.23
N LEU A 169 7.53 -9.62 -15.15
CA LEU A 169 7.92 -9.40 -16.56
C LEU A 169 8.09 -7.93 -16.95
N TYR A 170 7.92 -6.98 -16.03
CA TYR A 170 7.90 -5.55 -16.37
C TYR A 170 9.03 -4.77 -15.69
N SER A 171 9.55 -3.79 -16.42
CA SER A 171 10.53 -2.82 -15.94
C SER A 171 9.86 -1.69 -15.16
N GLY A 172 10.62 -1.03 -14.29
CA GLY A 172 10.15 0.17 -13.57
C GLY A 172 9.64 1.26 -14.52
N GLN A 173 10.30 1.47 -15.67
CA GLN A 173 9.86 2.45 -16.66
C GLN A 173 8.45 2.13 -17.19
N GLN A 174 8.18 0.87 -17.55
CA GLN A 174 6.86 0.47 -18.07
C GLN A 174 5.73 0.69 -17.05
N ILE A 175 5.98 0.41 -15.77
CA ILE A 175 4.99 0.65 -14.72
C ILE A 175 4.77 2.16 -14.55
N LEU A 176 5.85 2.95 -14.58
CA LEU A 176 5.78 4.41 -14.46
C LEU A 176 4.99 5.04 -15.62
N ASP A 177 5.23 4.60 -16.85
CA ASP A 177 4.55 5.08 -18.05
C ASP A 177 3.04 4.80 -17.98
N VAL A 178 2.65 3.60 -17.51
CA VAL A 178 1.25 3.24 -17.29
C VAL A 178 0.61 4.11 -16.20
N LEU A 179 1.30 4.32 -15.06
CA LEU A 179 0.81 5.19 -13.99
C LEU A 179 0.66 6.65 -14.44
N ALA A 180 1.56 7.13 -15.31
CA ALA A 180 1.48 8.47 -15.89
C ALA A 180 0.25 8.58 -16.81
N ALA A 181 0.05 7.61 -17.70
CA ALA A 181 -1.06 7.57 -18.65
C ALA A 181 -2.43 7.55 -17.98
N LEU A 182 -2.55 6.89 -16.81
CA LEU A 182 -3.81 6.74 -16.06
C LEU A 182 -4.43 8.04 -15.52
N GLY A 183 -3.69 9.15 -15.50
CA GLY A 183 -4.14 10.39 -14.86
C GLY A 183 -4.35 10.23 -13.34
N GLN A 184 -4.80 11.29 -12.67
CA GLN A 184 -4.95 11.27 -11.21
C GLN A 184 -6.02 10.26 -10.77
N THR A 185 -7.20 10.29 -11.38
CA THR A 185 -8.33 9.41 -11.05
C THR A 185 -7.96 7.94 -11.23
N GLY A 186 -7.30 7.57 -12.32
CA GLY A 186 -6.87 6.19 -12.56
C GLY A 186 -5.81 5.70 -11.55
N ARG A 187 -4.88 6.58 -11.15
CA ARG A 187 -3.89 6.28 -10.10
C ARG A 187 -4.53 6.05 -8.73
N GLU A 188 -5.54 6.82 -8.36
CA GLU A 188 -6.28 6.61 -7.10
C GLU A 188 -7.10 5.32 -7.13
N LEU A 189 -7.68 4.95 -8.29
CA LEU A 189 -8.32 3.66 -8.49
C LEU A 189 -7.35 2.49 -8.34
N VAL A 190 -6.09 2.64 -8.80
CA VAL A 190 -5.03 1.65 -8.60
C VAL A 190 -4.75 1.41 -7.13
N LEU A 191 -4.52 2.48 -6.36
CA LEU A 191 -4.28 2.38 -4.91
C LEU A 191 -5.43 1.71 -4.19
N THR A 192 -6.66 2.08 -4.57
CA THR A 192 -7.88 1.53 -3.98
C THR A 192 -8.01 0.03 -4.28
N GLY A 193 -7.76 -0.39 -5.52
CA GLY A 193 -7.78 -1.80 -5.90
C GLY A 193 -6.76 -2.63 -5.11
N ILE A 194 -5.54 -2.10 -4.92
CA ILE A 194 -4.49 -2.74 -4.12
C ILE A 194 -4.89 -2.80 -2.63
N LEU A 195 -5.41 -1.71 -2.06
CA LEU A 195 -5.83 -1.69 -0.66
C LEU A 195 -6.97 -2.67 -0.40
N ASN A 196 -7.93 -2.79 -1.32
CA ASN A 196 -9.00 -3.78 -1.21
C ASN A 196 -8.43 -5.21 -1.05
N GLN A 197 -7.42 -5.55 -1.83
CA GLN A 197 -6.73 -6.84 -1.74
C GLN A 197 -5.86 -7.02 -0.50
N LEU A 198 -5.31 -5.93 0.05
CA LEU A 198 -4.54 -5.95 1.30
C LEU A 198 -5.42 -5.94 2.54
N SER A 199 -6.68 -5.50 2.42
CA SER A 199 -7.61 -5.35 3.55
C SER A 199 -7.80 -6.62 4.40
N PRO A 200 -7.80 -7.86 3.85
CA PRO A 200 -7.86 -9.08 4.67
C PRO A 200 -6.69 -9.20 5.65
N PHE A 201 -5.53 -8.63 5.29
CA PHE A 201 -4.29 -8.65 6.07
C PHE A 201 -4.17 -7.49 7.07
N LEU A 202 -5.13 -6.56 7.08
CA LEU A 202 -5.22 -5.51 8.08
C LEU A 202 -6.14 -5.95 9.24
N PRO A 203 -5.85 -5.52 10.48
CA PRO A 203 -6.73 -5.78 11.62
C PRO A 203 -8.15 -5.27 11.35
N SER A 204 -9.17 -6.06 11.72
CA SER A 204 -10.57 -5.79 11.35
C SER A 204 -11.12 -4.45 11.86
N GLU A 205 -10.59 -3.96 12.98
CA GLU A 205 -10.99 -2.70 13.63
C GLU A 205 -10.43 -1.47 12.91
N TYR A 206 -9.41 -1.67 12.06
CA TYR A 206 -8.65 -0.61 11.40
C TYR A 206 -8.67 -0.76 9.86
N ARG A 207 -9.58 -1.58 9.33
CA ARG A 207 -9.79 -1.65 7.88
C ARG A 207 -10.45 -0.35 7.42
N PRO A 208 -9.83 0.44 6.52
CA PRO A 208 -10.44 1.66 6.03
C PRO A 208 -11.72 1.34 5.25
N CYS A 209 -12.81 2.02 5.61
CA CYS A 209 -14.04 2.03 4.81
C CYS A 209 -13.83 2.94 3.58
N LEU A 210 -13.25 2.38 2.52
CA LEU A 210 -13.01 3.13 1.29
C LEU A 210 -14.27 3.30 0.47
N LEU A 211 -15.09 4.29 0.80
CA LEU A 211 -16.13 4.69 -0.12
C LEU A 211 -15.50 5.50 -1.26
N VAL A 212 -15.41 4.92 -2.46
CA VAL A 212 -14.90 5.61 -3.65
C VAL A 212 -16.06 6.31 -4.33
N ASN A 213 -16.18 7.62 -4.10
CA ASN A 213 -17.18 8.38 -4.82
C ASN A 213 -16.64 8.77 -6.20
N LEU A 214 -17.12 8.13 -7.27
CA LEU A 214 -16.89 8.56 -8.66
C LEU A 214 -18.04 9.50 -9.06
N VAL A 215 -17.80 10.81 -9.06
CA VAL A 215 -18.80 11.80 -9.49
C VAL A 215 -18.74 11.91 -11.03
N ASP A 216 -19.90 11.89 -11.70
CA ASP A 216 -20.06 12.04 -13.17
C ASP A 216 -19.48 10.93 -14.08
N CYS A 217 -19.09 9.77 -13.52
CA CYS A 217 -18.40 8.69 -14.26
C CYS A 217 -19.28 7.64 -14.96
N ILE A 218 -20.60 7.82 -15.11
CA ILE A 218 -21.48 6.77 -15.70
C ILE A 218 -20.99 6.33 -17.09
N ARG A 219 -20.42 7.26 -17.87
CA ARG A 219 -19.87 6.97 -19.21
C ARG A 219 -18.50 6.28 -19.20
N GLU A 220 -17.82 6.27 -18.06
CA GLU A 220 -16.45 5.76 -17.88
C GLU A 220 -16.40 4.41 -17.13
N LEU A 221 -17.57 3.85 -16.78
CA LEU A 221 -17.69 2.52 -16.17
C LEU A 221 -16.86 1.42 -16.86
N PRO A 222 -16.74 1.36 -18.21
CA PRO A 222 -15.86 0.39 -18.86
C PRO A 222 -14.37 0.57 -18.54
N ALA A 223 -13.89 1.82 -18.47
CA ALA A 223 -12.50 2.12 -18.14
C ALA A 223 -12.20 1.81 -16.66
N VAL A 224 -13.11 2.20 -15.76
CA VAL A 224 -13.04 1.83 -14.33
C VAL A 224 -13.00 0.31 -14.17
N ARG A 225 -13.85 -0.43 -14.91
CA ARG A 225 -13.85 -1.89 -14.95
C ARG A 225 -12.52 -2.46 -15.44
N GLY A 226 -11.94 -1.89 -16.49
CA GLY A 226 -10.64 -2.30 -17.01
C GLY A 226 -9.52 -2.13 -15.99
N ILE A 227 -9.43 -0.95 -15.36
CA ILE A 227 -8.40 -0.64 -14.35
C ILE A 227 -8.56 -1.54 -13.12
N LEU A 228 -9.76 -1.58 -12.54
CA LEU A 228 -10.01 -2.41 -11.36
C LEU A 228 -9.90 -3.90 -11.68
N GLY A 229 -10.31 -4.36 -12.86
CA GLY A 229 -10.13 -5.76 -13.29
C GLY A 229 -8.67 -6.14 -13.57
N ALA A 230 -7.82 -5.18 -13.94
CA ALA A 230 -6.37 -5.41 -14.06
C ALA A 230 -5.68 -5.52 -12.69
N ILE A 231 -6.27 -4.95 -11.64
CA ILE A 231 -5.64 -4.85 -10.32
C ILE A 231 -6.28 -5.77 -9.30
N ASN A 232 -7.57 -6.08 -9.46
CA ASN A 232 -8.40 -6.87 -8.56
C ASN A 232 -8.76 -8.18 -9.27
N PHE A 233 -7.99 -9.23 -8.99
CA PHE A 233 -8.17 -10.52 -9.65
C PHE A 233 -9.30 -11.29 -8.96
N SER A 234 -10.50 -11.31 -9.52
CA SER A 234 -11.41 -12.42 -9.22
C SER A 234 -10.82 -13.66 -9.89
N THR A 235 -10.44 -14.67 -9.12
CA THR A 235 -9.93 -15.94 -9.66
C THR A 235 -11.10 -16.72 -10.26
N PHE A 236 -11.49 -16.35 -11.47
CA PHE A 236 -12.08 -17.26 -12.44
C PHE A 236 -11.70 -16.77 -13.85
N PRO A 237 -10.93 -17.53 -14.63
CA PRO A 237 -10.91 -17.36 -16.07
C PRO A 237 -12.24 -17.92 -16.61
N SER A 238 -13.33 -17.17 -16.48
CA SER A 238 -14.50 -17.41 -17.33
C SER A 238 -14.26 -16.73 -18.68
N SER A 239 -14.93 -17.21 -19.72
CA SER A 239 -14.99 -16.55 -21.03
C SER A 239 -15.55 -15.11 -20.99
N GLU A 240 -15.95 -14.62 -19.82
CA GLU A 240 -16.56 -13.30 -19.58
C GLU A 240 -15.68 -12.36 -18.72
N GLY A 241 -14.48 -12.79 -18.31
CA GLY A 241 -13.44 -11.92 -17.73
C GLY A 241 -13.35 -11.88 -16.19
N THR A 242 -12.17 -11.49 -15.72
CA THR A 242 -11.71 -11.48 -14.31
C THR A 242 -12.09 -10.21 -13.54
N ALA A 243 -13.27 -9.65 -13.79
CA ALA A 243 -13.70 -8.41 -13.14
C ALA A 243 -14.27 -8.69 -11.74
N PRO A 244 -14.09 -7.79 -10.76
CA PRO A 244 -14.87 -7.85 -9.52
C PRO A 244 -16.37 -7.73 -9.83
N PRO A 245 -17.27 -8.38 -9.06
CA PRO A 245 -18.70 -8.18 -9.23
C PRO A 245 -19.05 -6.72 -8.90
N ILE A 246 -19.51 -5.99 -9.92
CA ILE A 246 -20.06 -4.64 -9.79
C ILE A 246 -21.58 -4.77 -9.77
N ALA A 247 -22.20 -4.41 -8.64
CA ALA A 247 -23.65 -4.42 -8.51
C ALA A 247 -24.17 -2.98 -8.68
N SER A 248 -24.97 -2.78 -9.72
CA SER A 248 -25.84 -1.59 -9.85
C SER A 248 -27.06 -1.80 -8.95
N LEU A 249 -27.19 -1.00 -7.88
CA LEU A 249 -28.41 -1.02 -7.07
C LEU A 249 -29.50 -0.24 -7.80
N SER A 250 -30.62 -0.88 -8.13
CA SER A 250 -31.75 -0.24 -8.81
C SER A 250 -32.68 0.47 -7.83
N GLY A 251 -32.77 1.79 -7.96
CA GLY A 251 -34.00 2.61 -7.93
C GLY A 251 -34.76 2.82 -6.61
N ASP A 252 -35.05 1.79 -5.82
CA ASP A 252 -36.20 1.87 -4.89
C ASP A 252 -35.84 2.08 -3.41
N SER A 253 -34.56 2.31 -3.06
CA SER A 253 -34.14 2.43 -1.66
C SER A 253 -33.60 3.79 -1.22
N TYR A 254 -33.40 4.77 -2.11
CA TYR A 254 -32.94 6.13 -1.76
C TYR A 254 -33.45 7.17 -2.78
N PRO A 255 -33.58 8.46 -2.40
CA PRO A 255 -34.31 9.47 -3.19
C PRO A 255 -33.59 9.82 -4.52
N PRO A 256 -34.34 10.27 -5.54
CA PRO A 256 -33.83 10.41 -6.90
C PRO A 256 -33.02 11.70 -7.10
N GLY A 257 -31.82 11.58 -7.69
CA GLY A 257 -30.99 12.70 -8.14
C GLY A 257 -29.62 12.25 -8.66
N ASN A 258 -29.33 12.58 -9.92
CA ASN A 258 -28.13 12.34 -10.74
C ASN A 258 -26.80 11.79 -10.13
N ASN A 259 -26.29 10.81 -10.89
CA ASN A 259 -24.89 10.37 -11.14
C ASN A 259 -24.25 9.36 -10.17
N ALA A 260 -23.92 8.18 -10.73
CA ALA A 260 -23.56 6.94 -10.05
C ALA A 260 -22.22 6.99 -9.29
N HIS A 261 -22.26 6.67 -7.99
CA HIS A 261 -21.10 6.54 -7.09
C HIS A 261 -20.59 5.09 -7.00
N LEU A 262 -19.37 4.83 -6.51
CA LEU A 262 -18.71 3.50 -6.45
C LEU A 262 -18.34 3.11 -5.00
N MET A 263 -19.27 2.63 -4.18
CA MET A 263 -18.96 2.21 -2.81
C MET A 263 -18.19 0.88 -2.74
N LEU A 264 -16.96 0.89 -2.22
CA LEU A 264 -16.26 -0.32 -1.75
C LEU A 264 -16.46 -0.42 -0.24
N TYR A 265 -17.23 -1.42 0.21
CA TYR A 265 -17.43 -1.65 1.64
C TYR A 265 -16.38 -2.63 2.16
N GLN A 266 -15.87 -2.51 3.38
CA GLN A 266 -15.76 -3.67 4.28
C GLN A 266 -15.66 -3.20 5.73
N VAL A 267 -16.65 -3.55 6.53
CA VAL A 267 -16.53 -3.67 7.99
C VAL A 267 -16.81 -5.14 8.35
N GLY A 268 -16.11 -5.65 9.35
CA GLY A 268 -16.02 -7.07 9.72
C GLY A 268 -17.34 -7.85 9.94
N ARG A 269 -17.15 -9.19 10.00
CA ARG A 269 -18.11 -10.30 9.80
C ARG A 269 -18.80 -10.28 8.43
N ARG A 270 -18.82 -11.42 7.73
CA ARG A 270 -19.39 -11.60 6.39
C ARG A 270 -20.77 -10.92 6.29
N ASN A 271 -20.86 -9.88 5.46
CA ASN A 271 -22.10 -9.18 5.18
C ASN A 271 -23.08 -10.13 4.45
N PRO A 272 -24.37 -10.20 4.84
CA PRO A 272 -25.37 -11.00 4.13
C PRO A 272 -25.52 -10.65 2.64
N LEU A 273 -25.23 -9.41 2.22
CA LEU A 273 -25.18 -9.00 0.80
C LEU A 273 -24.10 -9.75 0.00
N LEU A 274 -22.91 -9.91 0.58
CA LEU A 274 -21.82 -10.68 -0.01
C LEU A 274 -22.22 -12.13 -0.26
N THR A 275 -22.90 -12.72 0.74
CA THR A 275 -23.40 -14.10 0.64
C THR A 275 -24.49 -14.23 -0.43
N ALA A 276 -25.34 -13.21 -0.60
CA ALA A 276 -26.36 -13.19 -1.64
C ALA A 276 -25.77 -13.05 -3.05
N LEU A 277 -24.74 -12.21 -3.21
CA LEU A 277 -24.03 -12.02 -4.48
C LEU A 277 -23.19 -13.23 -4.87
N GLU A 278 -22.49 -13.85 -3.91
CA GLU A 278 -21.82 -15.15 -4.12
C GLU A 278 -22.80 -16.21 -4.61
N ARG A 279 -24.00 -16.31 -4.00
CA ARG A 279 -25.04 -17.24 -4.44
C ARG A 279 -25.60 -16.89 -5.82
N ALA A 280 -25.78 -15.61 -6.13
CA ALA A 280 -26.29 -15.18 -7.44
C ALA A 280 -25.30 -15.51 -8.57
N GLU A 281 -24.00 -15.32 -8.35
CA GLU A 281 -22.95 -15.66 -9.32
C GLU A 281 -22.71 -17.18 -9.42
N LEU A 282 -22.78 -17.90 -8.30
CA LEU A 282 -22.84 -19.38 -8.29
C LEU A 282 -24.02 -19.92 -9.12
N SER A 283 -25.13 -19.19 -9.15
CA SER A 283 -26.32 -19.55 -9.94
C SER A 283 -26.13 -19.26 -11.44
N ARG A 284 -25.24 -18.32 -11.79
CA ARG A 284 -24.90 -17.94 -13.18
C ARG A 284 -23.83 -18.85 -13.78
N GLY A 285 -22.84 -19.29 -12.98
CA GLY A 285 -21.79 -20.22 -13.40
C GLY A 285 -22.27 -21.67 -13.53
N ARG A 286 -22.67 -22.11 -14.71
CA ARG A 286 -23.14 -23.48 -15.01
C ARG A 286 -22.04 -24.58 -15.02
N SER A 287 -21.02 -24.52 -14.16
CA SER A 287 -20.02 -25.60 -14.07
C SER A 287 -19.80 -26.03 -12.63
N GLY A 288 -19.88 -27.36 -12.38
CA GLY A 288 -19.87 -28.01 -11.06
C GLY A 288 -18.55 -27.94 -10.27
N THR A 289 -17.76 -26.89 -10.48
CA THR A 289 -16.56 -26.59 -9.70
C THR A 289 -16.90 -25.61 -8.57
N SER A 290 -16.59 -25.99 -7.33
CA SER A 290 -16.79 -25.15 -6.14
C SER A 290 -16.19 -23.76 -6.33
N ALA A 291 -17.01 -22.72 -6.34
CA ALA A 291 -16.53 -21.33 -6.44
C ALA A 291 -15.66 -21.00 -5.22
N CYS A 292 -14.51 -20.36 -5.47
CA CYS A 292 -13.77 -19.70 -4.40
C CYS A 292 -14.60 -18.48 -3.95
N PRO A 293 -14.72 -18.20 -2.63
CA PRO A 293 -15.37 -16.98 -2.16
C PRO A 293 -14.69 -15.75 -2.76
N PHE A 294 -15.45 -14.69 -3.05
CA PHE A 294 -14.87 -13.46 -3.60
C PHE A 294 -13.81 -12.93 -2.62
N SER A 295 -12.60 -12.68 -3.11
CA SER A 295 -11.53 -12.06 -2.30
C SER A 295 -11.79 -10.59 -2.01
N SER A 296 -12.66 -9.98 -2.82
CA SER A 296 -13.00 -8.57 -2.82
C SER A 296 -14.49 -8.38 -2.54
N VAL A 297 -14.80 -7.37 -1.72
CA VAL A 297 -16.18 -6.95 -1.45
C VAL A 297 -16.83 -6.40 -2.73
N PRO A 298 -18.16 -6.52 -2.93
CA PRO A 298 -18.79 -6.02 -4.14
C PRO A 298 -18.64 -4.52 -4.17
N ILE A 299 -18.42 -4.03 -5.38
CA ILE A 299 -18.52 -2.63 -5.70
C ILE A 299 -20.02 -2.30 -5.77
N LEU A 300 -20.53 -1.50 -4.83
CA LEU A 300 -21.93 -1.07 -4.79
C LEU A 300 -22.07 0.30 -5.44
N LEU A 301 -22.86 0.41 -6.50
CA LEU A 301 -23.13 1.70 -7.12
C LEU A 301 -24.31 2.40 -6.43
N THR A 302 -24.19 3.68 -6.05
CA THR A 302 -25.26 4.41 -5.33
C THR A 302 -25.45 5.83 -5.83
N ASP A 303 -26.63 6.41 -5.60
CA ASP A 303 -27.00 7.75 -6.11
C ASP A 303 -27.04 8.85 -5.00
N SER A 304 -26.39 8.63 -3.84
CA SER A 304 -26.34 9.65 -2.76
C SER A 304 -24.96 9.90 -2.15
N HIS A 305 -24.66 11.18 -1.87
CA HIS A 305 -23.44 11.64 -1.22
C HIS A 305 -23.32 11.13 0.23
N CYS A 306 -22.27 10.34 0.51
CA CYS A 306 -21.90 10.02 1.88
C CYS A 306 -21.06 11.16 2.47
N LEU A 307 -21.68 12.01 3.27
CA LEU A 307 -20.99 13.02 4.08
C LEU A 307 -20.27 12.32 5.24
N ARG A 308 -18.92 12.26 5.24
CA ARG A 308 -18.07 12.05 6.44
C ARG A 308 -16.55 12.09 6.14
N GLY A 309 -15.75 12.58 7.08
CA GLY A 309 -14.27 12.65 7.04
C GLY A 309 -13.52 11.31 7.08
N TYR A 310 -14.20 10.20 6.76
CA TYR A 310 -13.68 8.83 6.66
C TYR A 310 -13.86 8.25 5.24
N VAL A 311 -14.29 9.07 4.29
CA VAL A 311 -14.59 8.69 2.90
C VAL A 311 -13.45 9.15 1.99
N TRP A 312 -12.88 8.22 1.21
CA TRP A 312 -11.88 8.55 0.18
C TRP A 312 -12.58 8.84 -1.15
N SER A 313 -13.01 10.08 -1.32
CA SER A 313 -13.62 10.55 -2.57
C SER A 313 -12.60 10.60 -3.70
N ILE A 314 -12.91 9.97 -4.84
CA ILE A 314 -12.09 10.04 -6.06
C ILE A 314 -12.90 10.80 -7.12
N GLU A 315 -12.70 12.10 -7.17
CA GLU A 315 -13.34 12.93 -8.20
C GLU A 315 -12.77 12.58 -9.58
N SER A 316 -13.65 12.39 -10.57
CA SER A 316 -13.21 12.38 -11.96
C SER A 316 -13.10 13.82 -12.43
N ARG A 317 -11.85 14.25 -12.64
CA ARG A 317 -11.53 15.57 -13.20
C ARG A 317 -11.26 15.50 -14.70
N GLU A 318 -10.90 14.31 -15.18
CA GLU A 318 -10.46 14.03 -16.54
C GLU A 318 -11.00 12.66 -16.98
N PRO A 319 -11.30 12.49 -18.28
CA PRO A 319 -11.80 11.22 -18.78
C PRO A 319 -10.78 10.10 -18.58
N LEU A 320 -11.20 9.00 -17.96
CA LEU A 320 -10.35 7.85 -17.74
C LEU A 320 -9.89 7.22 -19.07
N PRO A 321 -8.58 6.97 -19.25
CA PRO A 321 -8.06 6.37 -20.47
C PRO A 321 -8.48 4.89 -20.58
N GLY A 322 -8.72 4.44 -21.80
CA GLY A 322 -8.83 3.01 -22.10
C GLY A 322 -7.44 2.36 -22.04
N LEU A 323 -7.28 1.33 -21.23
CA LEU A 323 -6.04 0.54 -21.18
C LEU A 323 -6.02 -0.50 -22.30
N ASP A 324 -4.88 -0.68 -22.93
CA ASP A 324 -4.64 -1.83 -23.81
C ASP A 324 -4.26 -3.10 -23.02
N GLY A 325 -4.16 -4.23 -23.72
CA GLY A 325 -3.81 -5.52 -23.11
C GLY A 325 -2.47 -5.51 -22.37
N ALA A 326 -1.44 -4.86 -22.95
CA ALA A 326 -0.10 -4.82 -22.38
C ALA A 326 -0.03 -3.92 -21.13
N GLN A 327 -0.75 -2.80 -21.14
CA GLN A 327 -0.89 -1.90 -19.99
C GLN A 327 -1.66 -2.57 -18.86
N MET A 328 -2.74 -3.31 -19.17
CA MET A 328 -3.44 -4.12 -18.18
C MET A 328 -2.52 -5.18 -17.57
N ASP A 329 -1.76 -5.92 -18.38
CA ASP A 329 -0.82 -6.94 -17.88
C ASP A 329 0.32 -6.34 -17.04
N CYS A 330 0.75 -5.11 -17.36
CA CYS A 330 1.71 -4.36 -16.55
C CYS A 330 1.15 -4.06 -15.15
N LEU A 331 -0.10 -3.58 -15.06
CA LEU A 331 -0.79 -3.37 -13.77
C LEU A 331 -0.99 -4.67 -13.01
N ARG A 332 -1.33 -5.76 -13.72
CA ARG A 332 -1.48 -7.09 -13.12
C ARG A 332 -0.18 -7.55 -12.46
N ALA A 333 0.94 -7.40 -13.17
CA ALA A 333 2.25 -7.77 -12.65
C ALA A 333 2.68 -6.89 -11.47
N ALA A 334 2.40 -5.57 -11.53
CA ALA A 334 2.66 -4.65 -10.42
C ALA A 334 1.87 -5.05 -9.17
N ALA A 335 0.56 -5.30 -9.31
CA ALA A 335 -0.29 -5.78 -8.23
C ALA A 335 0.21 -7.13 -7.69
N SER A 336 0.51 -8.09 -8.56
CA SER A 336 1.07 -9.39 -8.16
C SER A 336 2.37 -9.24 -7.37
N HIS A 337 3.27 -8.35 -7.79
CA HIS A 337 4.54 -8.08 -7.09
C HIS A 337 4.32 -7.60 -5.66
N ILE A 338 3.44 -6.62 -5.48
CA ILE A 338 3.03 -6.09 -4.16
C ILE A 338 2.48 -7.22 -3.28
N LEU A 339 1.62 -8.07 -3.86
CA LEU A 339 0.91 -9.12 -3.16
C LEU A 339 1.75 -10.37 -2.87
N ARG A 340 3.01 -10.45 -3.34
CA ARG A 340 3.94 -11.54 -2.95
C ARG A 340 4.25 -11.55 -1.46
N LYS A 341 4.24 -10.38 -0.82
CA LYS A 341 4.48 -10.21 0.61
C LYS A 341 3.41 -9.30 1.22
N PRO A 342 2.13 -9.70 1.21
CA PRO A 342 1.02 -8.82 1.55
C PRO A 342 1.01 -8.48 3.05
N ARG A 343 1.45 -9.41 3.90
CA ARG A 343 1.53 -9.24 5.37
C ARG A 343 2.56 -8.19 5.81
N PRO A 344 3.86 -8.28 5.46
CA PRO A 344 4.82 -7.24 5.79
C PRO A 344 4.39 -5.86 5.30
N LEU A 345 3.84 -5.80 4.08
CA LEU A 345 3.40 -4.56 3.48
C LEU A 345 2.20 -3.94 4.22
N ALA A 346 1.16 -4.74 4.51
CA ALA A 346 0.00 -4.30 5.30
C ALA A 346 0.41 -3.82 6.69
N LYS A 347 1.34 -4.52 7.35
CA LYS A 347 1.89 -4.09 8.64
C LYS A 347 2.65 -2.76 8.54
N GLN A 348 3.43 -2.57 7.49
CA GLN A 348 4.17 -1.33 7.25
C GLN A 348 3.21 -0.15 6.99
N ILE A 349 2.18 -0.36 6.15
CA ILE A 349 1.12 0.64 5.92
C ILE A 349 0.47 1.02 7.25
N TRP A 350 0.02 0.04 8.03
CA TRP A 350 -0.62 0.29 9.32
C TRP A 350 0.30 1.05 10.28
N SER A 351 1.55 0.61 10.44
CA SER A 351 2.53 1.28 11.30
C SER A 351 2.74 2.74 10.89
N THR A 352 2.74 3.01 9.59
CA THR A 352 2.94 4.36 9.03
C THR A 352 1.74 5.26 9.34
N VAL A 353 0.51 4.74 9.25
CA VAL A 353 -0.73 5.45 9.61
C VAL A 353 -0.80 5.72 11.10
N ASP A 354 -0.50 4.72 11.93
CA ASP A 354 -0.50 4.80 13.38
C ASP A 354 0.53 5.82 13.88
N GLU A 355 1.74 5.80 13.32
CA GLU A 355 2.77 6.81 13.61
C GLU A 355 2.29 8.22 13.22
N ALA A 356 1.76 8.39 12.01
CA ALA A 356 1.25 9.69 11.54
C ALA A 356 0.10 10.22 12.41
N SER A 357 -0.72 9.33 12.98
CA SER A 357 -1.85 9.70 13.84
C SER A 357 -1.41 10.17 15.24
N ARG A 358 -0.20 9.81 15.67
CA ARG A 358 0.37 10.20 16.98
C ARG A 358 1.24 11.46 16.91
N ARG A 359 1.52 12.00 15.72
CA ARG A 359 2.35 13.20 15.58
C ARG A 359 1.62 14.44 16.12
N PRO A 360 2.34 15.43 16.68
CA PRO A 360 1.73 16.65 17.22
C PRO A 360 0.92 17.45 16.20
N ASP A 361 1.20 17.30 14.90
CA ASP A 361 0.53 17.94 13.78
C ASP A 361 -0.60 17.10 13.16
N ALA A 362 -0.91 15.92 13.73
CA ALA A 362 -1.98 15.04 13.23
C ALA A 362 -3.35 15.74 13.15
N TYR A 363 -3.60 16.75 14.01
CA TYR A 363 -4.81 17.57 13.99
C TYR A 363 -5.03 18.35 12.68
N ARG A 364 -3.98 18.51 11.86
CA ARG A 364 -4.02 19.18 10.56
C ARG A 364 -4.39 18.25 9.41
N THR A 365 -4.40 16.94 9.66
CA THR A 365 -4.63 15.94 8.62
C THR A 365 -5.86 15.10 8.95
N THR A 366 -6.59 14.70 7.92
CA THR A 366 -7.68 13.74 8.04
C THR A 366 -7.13 12.31 8.12
N GLU A 367 -7.93 11.38 8.63
CA GLU A 367 -7.53 9.95 8.63
C GLU A 367 -7.32 9.43 7.21
N VAL A 368 -8.16 9.85 6.26
CA VAL A 368 -8.05 9.50 4.83
C VAL A 368 -6.72 9.98 4.25
N GLU A 369 -6.30 11.20 4.54
CA GLU A 369 -5.01 11.73 4.08
C GLU A 369 -3.83 10.92 4.62
N ARG A 370 -3.88 10.51 5.90
CA ARG A 370 -2.85 9.66 6.50
C ARG A 370 -2.79 8.28 5.83
N TRP A 371 -3.94 7.66 5.60
CA TRP A 371 -4.02 6.39 4.87
C TRP A 371 -3.51 6.50 3.44
N ARG A 372 -3.97 7.51 2.69
CA ARG A 372 -3.53 7.75 1.32
C ARG A 372 -2.01 7.95 1.27
N TRP A 373 -1.46 8.78 2.14
CA TRP A 373 -0.01 9.02 2.20
C TRP A 373 0.76 7.73 2.52
N ALA A 374 0.33 6.96 3.52
CA ALA A 374 0.96 5.69 3.87
C ALA A 374 0.91 4.69 2.71
N LEU A 375 -0.20 4.60 2.00
CA LEU A 375 -0.36 3.73 0.84
C LEU A 375 0.57 4.14 -0.29
N VAL A 376 0.56 5.41 -0.69
CA VAL A 376 1.44 5.94 -1.74
C VAL A 376 2.90 5.65 -1.37
N SER A 377 3.33 6.02 -0.18
CA SER A 377 4.72 5.85 0.24
C SER A 377 5.14 4.38 0.26
N VAL A 378 4.35 3.50 0.88
CA VAL A 378 4.73 2.09 1.08
C VAL A 378 4.57 1.28 -0.20
N ILE A 379 3.50 1.48 -0.97
CA ILE A 379 3.27 0.77 -2.24
C ILE A 379 4.31 1.17 -3.28
N LEU A 380 4.57 2.47 -3.46
CA LEU A 380 5.55 2.92 -4.45
C LEU A 380 6.96 2.48 -4.08
N SER A 381 7.33 2.50 -2.79
CA SER A 381 8.63 1.98 -2.35
C SER A 381 8.77 0.48 -2.62
N ALA A 382 7.68 -0.29 -2.55
CA ALA A 382 7.67 -1.70 -2.90
C ALA A 382 7.75 -1.95 -4.41
N LEU A 383 7.09 -1.11 -5.23
CA LEU A 383 7.10 -1.21 -6.68
C LEU A 383 8.41 -0.71 -7.32
N PHE A 384 9.04 0.31 -6.73
CA PHE A 384 10.19 1.00 -7.29
C PHE A 384 11.38 1.00 -6.32
N PRO A 385 12.21 -0.06 -6.34
CA PRO A 385 13.43 -0.11 -5.53
C PRO A 385 14.48 0.95 -5.94
N SER A 386 14.43 1.42 -7.19
CA SER A 386 15.32 2.47 -7.68
C SER A 386 14.85 3.85 -7.18
N PRO A 387 15.71 4.62 -6.48
CA PRO A 387 15.36 5.96 -6.01
C PRO A 387 14.88 6.89 -7.15
N HIS A 388 15.47 6.75 -8.34
CA HIS A 388 15.11 7.56 -9.51
C HIS A 388 13.68 7.33 -9.99
N PHE A 389 13.22 6.08 -10.04
CA PHE A 389 11.83 5.77 -10.43
C PHE A 389 10.85 6.04 -9.30
N LEU A 390 11.27 5.82 -8.04
CA LEU A 390 10.45 6.14 -6.87
C LEU A 390 10.13 7.63 -6.81
N GLU A 391 11.11 8.50 -7.04
CA GLU A 391 10.91 9.96 -7.02
C GLU A 391 9.91 10.40 -8.09
N GLN A 392 10.03 9.88 -9.31
CA GLN A 392 9.11 10.15 -10.41
C GLN A 392 7.71 9.64 -10.10
N ALA A 393 7.59 8.41 -9.58
CA ALA A 393 6.30 7.86 -9.19
C ALA A 393 5.65 8.69 -8.08
N MET A 394 6.39 9.06 -7.02
CA MET A 394 5.90 9.91 -5.95
C MET A 394 5.42 11.28 -6.47
N PHE A 395 6.07 11.83 -7.49
CA PHE A 395 5.64 13.07 -8.13
C PHE A 395 4.27 12.93 -8.84
N LEU A 396 3.97 11.78 -9.45
CA LEU A 396 2.66 11.53 -10.08
C LEU A 396 1.49 11.51 -9.07
N PHE A 397 1.76 11.19 -7.81
CA PHE A 397 0.77 11.15 -6.72
C PHE A 397 0.73 12.44 -5.87
N ALA A 398 1.61 13.41 -6.16
CA ALA A 398 1.63 14.69 -5.48
C ALA A 398 0.39 15.54 -5.85
N SER A 399 -0.19 16.16 -4.83
CA SER A 399 -1.27 17.14 -4.99
C SER A 399 -0.82 18.34 -5.84
N ASP A 400 -1.78 19.09 -6.39
CA ASP A 400 -1.48 20.31 -7.15
C ASP A 400 -0.67 21.31 -6.30
N ALA A 401 -1.00 21.43 -5.02
CA ALA A 401 -0.28 22.29 -4.07
C ALA A 401 1.16 21.82 -3.83
N GLU A 402 1.40 20.51 -3.68
CA GLU A 402 2.75 19.96 -3.54
C GLU A 402 3.57 20.12 -4.83
N ARG A 403 2.94 19.92 -6.00
CA ARG A 403 3.58 20.16 -7.29
C ARG A 403 3.94 21.63 -7.46
N ALA A 404 3.02 22.54 -7.16
CA ALA A 404 3.26 23.98 -7.19
C ALA A 404 4.36 24.40 -6.19
N ALA A 405 4.37 23.84 -4.99
CA ALA A 405 5.40 24.10 -3.99
C ALA A 405 6.78 23.62 -4.47
N ARG A 406 6.89 22.40 -5.02
CA ARG A 406 8.15 21.90 -5.60
C ARG A 406 8.62 22.74 -6.78
N GLN A 407 7.70 23.13 -7.65
CA GLN A 407 8.01 23.97 -8.81
C GLN A 407 8.44 25.37 -8.37
N ALA A 408 7.82 25.93 -7.34
CA ALA A 408 8.25 27.18 -6.71
C ALA A 408 9.62 27.05 -6.03
N GLU A 409 9.92 25.91 -5.39
CA GLU A 409 11.23 25.64 -4.79
C GLU A 409 12.33 25.55 -5.85
N LEU A 410 12.08 24.79 -6.93
CA LEU A 410 12.98 24.68 -8.08
C LEU A 410 13.19 26.05 -8.74
N HIS A 411 12.12 26.82 -8.91
CA HIS A 411 12.16 28.17 -9.45
C HIS A 411 12.98 29.10 -8.56
N ARG A 412 12.78 29.07 -7.24
CA ARG A 412 13.60 29.82 -6.26
C ARG A 412 15.06 29.41 -6.32
N ALA A 413 15.37 28.11 -6.39
CA ALA A 413 16.73 27.61 -6.49
C ALA A 413 17.42 28.06 -7.79
N GLN A 414 16.69 28.04 -8.92
CA GLN A 414 17.18 28.56 -10.20
C GLN A 414 17.44 30.06 -10.16
N LEU A 415 16.53 30.85 -9.56
CA LEU A 415 16.73 32.28 -9.33
C LEU A 415 17.95 32.55 -8.45
N GLN A 416 18.11 31.83 -7.34
CA GLN A 416 19.29 31.96 -6.48
C GLN A 416 20.58 31.60 -7.21
N LYS A 417 20.54 30.56 -8.06
CA LYS A 417 21.69 30.19 -8.90
C LYS A 417 22.02 31.28 -9.91
N ALA A 418 21.02 31.89 -10.56
CA ALA A 418 21.20 33.01 -11.48
C ALA A 418 21.88 34.20 -10.81
N LEU A 419 21.40 34.57 -9.62
CA LEU A 419 21.96 35.68 -8.84
C LEU A 419 23.41 35.40 -8.42
N ARG A 420 23.72 34.18 -7.95
CA ARG A 420 25.09 33.79 -7.58
C ARG A 420 26.07 33.85 -8.76
N LEU A 421 25.63 33.52 -9.97
CA LEU A 421 26.50 33.53 -11.16
C LEU A 421 26.93 34.94 -11.56
N LEU A 422 26.09 35.95 -11.30
CA LEU A 422 26.45 37.35 -11.52
C LEU A 422 27.56 37.84 -10.56
N ASP A 423 27.71 37.18 -9.42
CA ASP A 423 28.71 37.49 -8.41
C ASP A 423 30.02 36.69 -8.61
N ASP A 424 30.00 35.64 -9.44
CA ASP A 424 31.16 34.77 -9.66
C ASP A 424 31.97 35.22 -10.90
N PRO A 425 33.24 35.67 -10.72
CA PRO A 425 34.12 36.06 -11.82
C PRO A 425 34.35 34.94 -12.84
N ALA A 426 34.31 33.67 -12.40
CA ALA A 426 34.54 32.51 -13.25
C ALA A 426 33.39 32.28 -14.25
N THR A 427 32.24 32.93 -14.07
CA THR A 427 31.08 32.84 -14.97
C THR A 427 31.34 33.50 -16.32
N TYR A 428 32.16 34.54 -16.37
CA TYR A 428 32.31 35.38 -17.56
C TYR A 428 33.27 34.78 -18.62
N ARG A 429 34.19 33.87 -18.23
CA ARG A 429 35.09 33.06 -19.10
C ARG A 429 35.58 33.79 -20.37
N ASP A 430 35.60 33.11 -21.52
CA ASP A 430 36.11 33.60 -22.82
C ASP A 430 35.26 34.74 -23.41
N GLY A 431 33.98 34.85 -23.01
CA GLY A 431 33.13 35.98 -23.39
C GLY A 431 33.50 37.26 -22.62
N GLY A 432 34.09 37.14 -21.43
CA GLY A 432 34.80 38.21 -20.75
C GLY A 432 33.97 39.45 -20.34
N ILE A 433 34.67 40.31 -19.60
CA ILE A 433 34.26 41.69 -19.30
C ILE A 433 35.26 42.60 -20.01
N VAL A 434 34.78 43.47 -20.89
CA VAL A 434 35.61 44.39 -21.68
C VAL A 434 35.74 45.76 -20.99
N PRO A 435 36.81 46.54 -21.30
CA PRO A 435 36.96 47.90 -20.78
C PRO A 435 35.87 48.86 -21.30
N PHE A 436 35.78 50.05 -20.70
CA PHE A 436 34.79 51.07 -21.09
C PHE A 436 35.02 51.57 -22.54
N PRO A 437 34.03 51.47 -23.44
CA PRO A 437 34.16 51.87 -24.84
C PRO A 437 34.13 53.40 -25.05
N GLN A 438 34.66 53.89 -26.17
CA GLN A 438 34.75 55.32 -26.49
C GLN A 438 33.46 55.88 -27.08
N SER A 439 32.68 55.03 -27.75
CA SER A 439 31.41 55.37 -28.40
C SER A 439 30.33 54.32 -28.13
N ARG A 440 29.07 54.65 -28.46
CA ARG A 440 27.95 53.71 -28.38
C ARG A 440 28.10 52.55 -29.36
N ASP A 441 28.48 52.85 -30.61
CA ASP A 441 28.55 51.83 -31.67
C ASP A 441 29.62 50.79 -31.32
N GLU A 442 30.74 51.24 -30.73
CA GLU A 442 31.78 50.36 -30.18
C GLU A 442 31.27 49.54 -28.98
N ALA A 443 30.41 50.10 -28.12
CA ALA A 443 29.80 49.37 -27.01
C ALA A 443 28.88 48.25 -27.49
N ASP A 444 28.04 48.52 -28.48
CA ASP A 444 27.10 47.55 -29.04
C ASP A 444 27.88 46.45 -29.78
N GLU A 445 28.89 46.79 -30.59
CA GLU A 445 29.77 45.82 -31.28
C GLU A 445 30.59 44.96 -30.30
N GLN A 446 31.12 45.55 -29.22
CA GLN A 446 31.83 44.78 -28.20
C GLN A 446 30.91 43.82 -27.45
N LEU A 447 29.66 44.21 -27.17
CA LEU A 447 28.66 43.36 -26.51
C LEU A 447 28.07 42.28 -27.43
N ASP A 448 28.30 42.33 -28.75
CA ASP A 448 27.98 41.22 -29.66
C ASP A 448 28.86 39.99 -29.39
N SER A 449 30.07 40.18 -28.87
CA SER A 449 30.98 39.08 -28.50
C SER A 449 31.15 38.94 -26.99
N ALA A 450 31.18 40.04 -26.26
CA ALA A 450 31.40 40.06 -24.82
C ALA A 450 30.11 40.06 -23.99
N PHE A 451 30.19 39.70 -22.70
CA PHE A 451 29.01 39.71 -21.83
C PHE A 451 28.70 41.08 -21.25
N ALA A 452 29.72 41.83 -20.83
CA ALA A 452 29.54 43.14 -20.23
C ALA A 452 30.77 44.03 -20.44
N PHE A 453 30.59 45.35 -20.30
CA PHE A 453 31.71 46.28 -20.13
C PHE A 453 31.73 46.89 -18.73
N SER A 454 32.92 47.22 -18.23
CA SER A 454 33.09 47.88 -16.94
C SER A 454 32.85 49.39 -17.05
N TYR A 455 32.08 49.97 -16.13
CA TYR A 455 31.79 51.41 -16.08
C TYR A 455 31.96 51.97 -14.66
N GLN A 456 32.78 53.00 -14.52
CA GLN A 456 32.98 53.70 -13.25
C GLN A 456 32.59 55.18 -13.40
N PRO A 457 31.55 55.67 -12.68
CA PRO A 457 31.15 57.07 -12.77
C PRO A 457 32.22 58.01 -12.17
N SER A 458 32.46 59.15 -12.83
CA SER A 458 33.32 60.21 -12.27
C SER A 458 32.64 60.86 -11.06
N SER A 459 33.37 60.95 -9.94
CA SER A 459 32.81 61.25 -8.61
C SER A 459 32.33 62.71 -8.42
N SER A 460 32.41 63.58 -9.43
CA SER A 460 32.27 65.02 -9.23
C SER A 460 30.84 65.59 -9.27
N ARG A 461 29.81 64.81 -9.64
CA ARG A 461 28.43 65.35 -9.78
C ARG A 461 27.28 64.47 -9.31
N THR A 462 27.55 63.27 -8.82
CA THR A 462 26.49 62.30 -8.55
C THR A 462 26.84 61.50 -7.30
N ASN A 463 25.88 61.25 -6.40
CA ASN A 463 25.97 60.32 -5.26
C ASN A 463 26.13 58.85 -5.72
N ARG A 464 26.97 58.60 -6.73
CA ARG A 464 27.16 57.32 -7.40
C ARG A 464 28.39 56.63 -6.82
N THR A 465 28.14 55.77 -5.86
CA THR A 465 29.08 54.74 -5.42
C THR A 465 28.92 53.49 -6.26
N GLY A 466 30.05 52.85 -6.59
CA GLY A 466 30.14 51.52 -7.23
C GLY A 466 30.72 51.54 -8.64
N PRO A 467 31.62 50.62 -8.98
CA PRO A 467 31.87 50.24 -10.37
C PRO A 467 30.74 49.30 -10.86
N PHE A 468 30.28 49.53 -12.09
CA PHE A 468 29.16 48.82 -12.69
C PHE A 468 29.61 47.89 -13.82
N LEU A 469 28.91 46.77 -13.98
CA LEU A 469 28.91 45.99 -15.21
C LEU A 469 27.69 46.37 -16.05
N CYS A 470 27.93 46.69 -17.32
CA CYS A 470 26.90 47.15 -18.24
C CYS A 470 26.58 46.07 -19.29
N PHE A 471 25.30 45.73 -19.41
CA PHE A 471 24.79 44.71 -20.33
C PHE A 471 23.74 45.29 -21.30
N THR A 472 23.66 44.71 -22.49
CA THR A 472 22.46 44.71 -23.35
C THR A 472 21.52 43.58 -22.94
N ASP A 473 20.26 43.61 -23.39
CA ASP A 473 19.33 42.50 -23.14
C ASP A 473 19.85 41.18 -23.72
N GLU A 474 20.41 41.22 -24.94
CA GLU A 474 20.93 40.04 -25.62
C GLU A 474 22.19 39.48 -24.95
N SER A 475 23.14 40.32 -24.56
CA SER A 475 24.35 39.87 -23.85
C SER A 475 24.02 39.27 -22.48
N PHE A 476 23.05 39.83 -21.75
CA PHE A 476 22.58 39.28 -20.48
C PHE A 476 21.86 37.93 -20.67
N LEU A 477 20.98 37.80 -21.67
CA LEU A 477 20.34 36.53 -22.01
C LEU A 477 21.36 35.45 -22.43
N ARG A 478 22.41 35.84 -23.17
CA ARG A 478 23.48 34.92 -23.57
C ARG A 478 24.24 34.39 -22.36
N LEU A 479 24.53 35.24 -21.38
CA LEU A 479 25.17 34.84 -20.12
C LEU A 479 24.31 33.81 -19.36
N LEU A 480 22.99 34.03 -19.27
CA LEU A 480 22.07 33.10 -18.62
C LEU A 480 21.99 31.76 -19.35
N ARG A 481 21.88 31.79 -20.69
CA ARG A 481 21.80 30.57 -21.53
C ARG A 481 23.06 29.73 -21.45
N GLN A 482 24.24 30.35 -21.48
CA GLN A 482 25.53 29.63 -21.37
C GLN A 482 25.63 28.82 -20.06
N ASN A 483 24.97 29.30 -18.99
CA ASN A 483 24.97 28.67 -17.68
C ASN A 483 23.75 27.75 -17.42
N ASN A 484 23.04 27.36 -18.48
CA ASN A 484 21.83 26.53 -18.43
C ASN A 484 20.69 27.13 -17.58
N ILE A 485 20.55 28.46 -17.59
CA ILE A 485 19.45 29.17 -16.91
C ILE A 485 18.38 29.52 -17.95
N PRO A 486 17.10 29.18 -17.69
CA PRO A 486 16.00 29.52 -18.60
C PRO A 486 15.90 31.03 -18.83
N GLY A 487 15.74 31.45 -20.10
CA GLY A 487 15.60 32.86 -20.46
C GLY A 487 14.35 33.55 -19.90
N THR A 488 13.36 32.78 -19.43
CA THR A 488 12.15 33.27 -18.77
C THR A 488 12.42 33.93 -17.41
N LEU A 489 13.60 33.68 -16.80
CA LEU A 489 13.97 34.25 -15.50
C LEU A 489 14.62 35.63 -15.59
N MET A 490 14.80 36.18 -16.80
CA MET A 490 15.48 37.45 -17.02
C MET A 490 14.79 38.62 -16.28
N GLU A 491 13.49 38.79 -16.49
CA GLU A 491 12.73 39.90 -15.91
C GLU A 491 12.68 39.82 -14.38
N GLU A 492 12.50 38.62 -13.84
CA GLU A 492 12.48 38.40 -12.39
C GLU A 492 13.85 38.63 -11.75
N THR A 493 14.92 38.19 -12.41
CA THR A 493 16.30 38.46 -11.94
C THR A 493 16.55 39.97 -11.93
N ILE A 494 16.14 40.70 -12.97
CA ILE A 494 16.23 42.16 -13.05
C ILE A 494 15.42 42.83 -11.92
N ASN A 495 14.21 42.33 -11.64
CA ASN A 495 13.36 42.87 -10.57
C ASN A 495 13.97 42.64 -9.18
N ILE A 496 14.49 41.44 -8.88
CA ILE A 496 15.18 41.17 -7.61
C ILE A 496 16.43 42.04 -7.45
N LEU A 497 17.21 42.23 -8.52
CA LEU A 497 18.38 43.11 -8.49
C LEU A 497 17.99 44.58 -8.32
N ARG A 498 16.83 45.00 -8.86
CA ARG A 498 16.28 46.34 -8.66
C ARG A 498 15.82 46.54 -7.22
N ASP A 499 15.07 45.61 -6.67
CA ASP A 499 14.54 45.66 -5.29
C ASP A 499 15.66 45.61 -4.24
N SER A 500 16.75 44.89 -4.53
CA SER A 500 17.96 44.87 -3.70
C SER A 500 18.85 46.11 -3.86
N GLY A 501 18.50 47.04 -4.76
CA GLY A 501 19.28 48.26 -5.04
C GLY A 501 20.59 48.02 -5.80
N ARG A 502 20.85 46.77 -6.22
CA ARG A 502 22.05 46.39 -7.00
C ARG A 502 21.94 46.77 -8.47
N LEU A 503 20.74 46.92 -8.99
CA LEU A 503 20.50 47.38 -10.35
C LEU A 503 20.08 48.85 -10.30
N LYS A 504 20.96 49.73 -10.78
CA LYS A 504 20.62 51.15 -10.94
C LYS A 504 19.93 51.34 -12.28
N GLU A 505 18.70 51.86 -12.22
CA GLU A 505 17.73 51.89 -13.32
C GLU A 505 18.31 52.29 -14.69
N ARG A 506 17.69 51.73 -15.73
CA ARG A 506 17.80 52.15 -17.15
C ARG A 506 17.49 53.64 -17.38
N THR A 507 17.13 54.42 -16.37
CA THR A 507 16.79 55.84 -16.50
C THR A 507 18.02 56.70 -16.78
N GLU A 508 19.18 56.34 -16.22
CA GLU A 508 20.41 57.12 -16.36
C GLU A 508 21.20 56.75 -17.61
N THR A 509 21.38 57.71 -18.52
CA THR A 509 22.21 57.51 -19.70
C THR A 509 23.71 57.49 -19.34
N ILE A 510 24.47 56.60 -19.97
CA ILE A 510 25.93 56.59 -19.95
C ILE A 510 26.40 57.61 -20.97
N GLN A 511 27.25 58.55 -20.57
CA GLN A 511 27.90 59.48 -21.49
C GLN A 511 29.20 58.87 -21.99
N PHE A 512 29.27 58.65 -23.30
CA PHE A 512 30.48 58.23 -24.00
C PHE A 512 31.31 59.46 -24.40
N LYS A 513 32.60 59.26 -24.68
CA LYS A 513 33.48 60.34 -25.14
C LYS A 513 33.06 60.86 -26.52
N ILE A 514 32.50 59.97 -27.33
CA ILE A 514 32.08 60.25 -28.71
C ILE A 514 30.61 59.81 -28.86
N GLY A 515 29.74 60.75 -29.26
CA GLY A 515 28.35 60.45 -29.63
C GLY A 515 27.29 60.67 -28.55
N LYS A 516 26.09 60.11 -28.78
CA LYS A 516 24.89 60.29 -27.95
C LYS A 516 24.90 59.35 -26.75
N SER A 517 24.35 59.83 -25.62
CA SER A 517 24.24 59.04 -24.39
C SER A 517 23.20 57.91 -24.52
N CYS A 518 23.52 56.70 -24.07
CA CYS A 518 22.66 55.51 -24.21
C CYS A 518 22.37 54.80 -22.87
N ARG A 519 21.38 53.90 -22.86
CA ARG A 519 20.91 53.18 -21.68
C ARG A 519 21.32 51.70 -21.76
N TYR A 520 21.94 51.20 -20.69
CA TYR A 520 22.34 49.81 -20.51
C TYR A 520 21.84 49.30 -19.15
N ILE A 521 21.75 47.98 -18.98
CA ILE A 521 21.51 47.38 -17.67
C ILE A 521 22.79 47.53 -16.84
N LYS A 522 22.74 48.28 -15.74
CA LYS A 522 23.90 48.52 -14.86
C LYS A 522 23.78 47.68 -13.60
N LEU A 523 24.68 46.73 -13.42
CA LEU A 523 24.79 45.90 -12.23
C LEU A 523 25.90 46.45 -11.32
N ASP A 524 25.56 46.77 -10.09
CA ASP A 524 26.53 47.08 -9.03
C ASP A 524 27.13 45.78 -8.50
N VAL A 525 28.45 45.64 -8.70
CA VAL A 525 29.24 44.49 -8.26
C VAL A 525 30.04 44.78 -6.99
N GLY A 526 29.95 45.99 -6.42
CA GLY A 526 30.71 46.40 -5.24
C GLY A 526 32.21 46.56 -5.53
N GLN A 527 32.95 45.45 -5.63
CA GLN A 527 34.31 45.42 -6.18
C GLN A 527 34.27 44.79 -7.56
N VAL A 528 34.79 45.47 -8.59
CA VAL A 528 35.03 44.83 -9.90
C VAL A 528 35.88 43.59 -9.63
N PRO A 529 35.47 42.39 -10.07
CA PRO A 529 36.38 41.25 -10.13
C PRO A 529 37.64 41.74 -10.82
N ARG A 530 38.79 41.71 -10.12
CA ARG A 530 40.06 42.22 -10.66
C ARG A 530 40.16 41.75 -12.10
N LEU A 531 40.07 42.70 -13.02
CA LEU A 531 40.12 42.49 -14.45
C LEU A 531 41.26 41.51 -14.71
N LEU A 532 40.95 40.37 -15.32
CA LEU A 532 41.92 39.59 -16.04
C LEU A 532 42.41 40.49 -17.17
N THR A 533 43.31 41.39 -16.81
CA THR A 533 44.09 42.19 -17.73
C THR A 533 44.87 41.20 -18.55
N SER A 534 44.70 41.29 -19.86
CA SER A 534 45.39 40.58 -20.92
C SER A 534 46.92 40.61 -20.75
N SER A 535 47.44 39.77 -19.84
CA SER A 535 48.87 39.58 -19.60
C SER A 535 49.24 38.12 -19.29
N GLN A 536 48.33 37.17 -19.51
CA GLN A 536 48.65 35.74 -19.46
C GLN A 536 48.45 35.08 -20.83
N PHE A 537 49.15 35.64 -21.83
CA PHE A 537 49.64 34.89 -22.98
C PHE A 537 51.08 35.37 -23.22
N SER A 538 52.02 34.69 -22.56
CA SER A 538 53.44 34.65 -22.90
C SER A 538 53.86 33.19 -22.94
#